data_AF-A0A2J6Q8A1-F1
#
_entry.id   AF-A0A2J6Q8A1-F1
#
_cell.length_a   1.000
_cell.length_b   1.000
_cell.length_c   1.000
_cell.angle_alpha   90.00
_cell.angle_beta   90.00
_cell.angle_gamma   90.00
#
_symmetry.space_group_name_H-M   'P 1'
#
loop_
_entity.id
_entity.type
_entity.pdbx_description
1 polymer ?
#
loop_
_entity_poly.entity_id
_entity_poly.type
_entity_poly.pdbx_seq_one_letter_code
_entity_poly.pdbx_strand_id
1 'polypeptide(L)' 'MHFKQTLDGRYFSERKLIGLLQELFGENFECQIDEGFYVLLVPRLLTDEEQIKLQRTEFHQHYPVEQY' A
#
# COMPACT_ATOMS: atom_id res chain seq x y z
N MET A 1 -10.69 -16.92 -3.71
CA MET A 1 -9.46 -16.66 -4.48
C MET A 1 -8.90 -15.36 -3.96
N HIS A 2 -7.66 -15.36 -3.47
CA HIS A 2 -6.97 -14.15 -3.01
C HIS A 2 -5.82 -13.84 -3.97
N PHE A 3 -5.59 -12.55 -4.18
CA PHE A 3 -4.50 -12.00 -4.96
C PHE A 3 -3.37 -11.59 -4.03
N LYS A 4 -2.13 -11.90 -4.43
CA LYS A 4 -0.93 -11.47 -3.72
C LYS A 4 -0.45 -10.14 -4.28
N GLN A 5 -0.26 -9.15 -3.42
CA GLN A 5 0.31 -7.85 -3.75
C GLN A 5 1.42 -7.51 -2.76
N THR A 6 2.53 -7.00 -3.27
CA THR A 6 3.65 -6.55 -2.43
C THR A 6 3.78 -5.04 -2.51
N LEU A 7 3.87 -4.39 -1.36
CA LEU A 7 4.08 -2.95 -1.21
C LEU A 7 5.39 -2.70 -0.47
N ASP A 8 6.19 -1.74 -0.91
CA ASP A 8 7.45 -1.39 -0.25
C ASP A 8 7.19 -0.61 1.03
N GLY A 9 7.52 -1.21 2.18
CA GLY A 9 7.17 -0.67 3.49
C GLY A 9 7.85 0.66 3.84
N ARG A 10 8.81 1.13 3.04
CA ARG A 10 9.40 2.48 3.18
C ARG A 10 8.41 3.58 2.79
N TYR A 11 7.52 3.29 1.84
CA TYR A 11 6.58 4.27 1.28
C TYR A 11 5.20 4.23 1.95
N PHE A 12 4.83 3.12 2.56
CA PHE A 12 3.50 2.91 3.12
C PHE A 12 3.51 2.84 4.64
N SER A 13 2.51 3.45 5.27
CA SER A 13 2.34 3.36 6.72
C SER A 13 1.49 2.15 7.08
N GLU A 14 2.02 1.20 7.85
CA GLU A 14 1.31 -0.02 8.30
C GLU A 14 -0.09 0.29 8.81
N ARG A 15 -0.20 1.29 9.70
CA ARG A 15 -1.47 1.63 10.33
C ARG A 15 -2.52 2.11 9.34
N LYS A 16 -2.11 2.88 8.32
CA LYS A 16 -3.00 3.30 7.23
C LYS A 16 -3.36 2.12 6.34
N LEU A 17 -2.40 1.22 6.08
CA LEU A 17 -2.57 0.03 5.27
C LEU A 17 -3.61 -0.91 5.88
N ILE A 18 -3.43 -1.31 7.13
CA ILE A 18 -4.38 -2.16 7.85
C ILE A 18 -5.77 -1.49 7.92
N GLY A 19 -5.83 -0.18 8.19
CA GLY A 19 -7.10 0.55 8.21
C GLY A 19 -7.85 0.51 6.88
N LEU A 20 -7.15 0.74 5.77
CA LEU A 20 -7.75 0.68 4.44
C LEU A 20 -8.17 -0.75 4.08
N LEU A 21 -7.33 -1.74 4.36
CA LEU A 21 -7.64 -3.14 4.08
C LEU A 21 -8.88 -3.60 4.85
N GLN A 22 -9.02 -3.16 6.10
CA GLN A 22 -10.20 -3.43 6.90
C GLN A 22 -11.46 -2.72 6.37
N GLU A 23 -11.34 -1.50 5.85
CA GLU A 23 -12.45 -0.79 5.23
C GLU A 23 -12.91 -1.44 3.90
N LEU A 24 -11.97 -1.91 3.09
CA LEU A 24 -12.25 -2.47 1.77
C LEU A 24 -12.68 -3.94 1.81
N PHE A 25 -12.04 -4.74 2.68
CA PHE A 25 -12.14 -6.19 2.68
C PHE A 25 -12.67 -6.76 3.99
N GLY A 26 -12.92 -5.92 5.01
CA GLY A 26 -13.33 -6.36 6.33
C GLY A 26 -12.24 -7.22 6.98
N GLU A 27 -12.58 -8.47 7.30
CA GLU A 27 -11.64 -9.44 7.87
C GLU A 27 -11.03 -10.37 6.80
N ASN A 28 -11.34 -10.14 5.52
CA ASN A 28 -10.98 -11.04 4.42
C ASN A 28 -9.66 -10.63 3.74
N PHE A 29 -8.63 -10.31 4.54
CA PHE A 29 -7.29 -10.01 4.05
C PHE A 29 -6.24 -10.60 4.99
N GLU A 30 -5.05 -10.87 4.46
CA GLU A 30 -3.86 -11.12 5.27
C GLU A 30 -2.78 -10.10 4.91
N CYS A 31 -2.04 -9.65 5.91
CA CYS A 31 -0.92 -8.73 5.73
C CYS A 31 0.27 -9.29 6.52
N GLN A 32 1.39 -9.49 5.86
CA GLN A 32 2.64 -9.94 6.45
C GLN A 32 3.76 -8.96 6.09
N ILE A 33 4.77 -8.82 6.95
CA ILE A 33 5.97 -8.05 6.64
C ILE A 33 7.10 -9.02 6.34
N ASP A 34 7.70 -8.89 5.16
CA ASP A 34 8.82 -9.69 4.71
C ASP A 34 9.93 -8.77 4.19
N GLU A 35 11.10 -8.79 4.83
CA GLU A 35 12.27 -7.97 4.47
C GLU A 35 11.99 -6.46 4.24
N GLY A 36 11.03 -5.89 4.97
CA GLY A 36 10.63 -4.48 4.83
C GLY A 36 9.59 -4.21 3.74
N PHE A 37 9.01 -5.24 3.14
CA PHE A 37 7.86 -5.17 2.24
C PHE A 37 6.60 -5.68 2.95
N TYR A 38 5.47 -5.02 2.71
CA TYR A 38 4.16 -5.55 3.08
C TYR A 38 3.69 -6.52 1.99
N VAL A 39 3.52 -7.78 2.36
CA VAL A 39 2.94 -8.83 1.54
C VAL A 39 1.46 -8.95 1.90
N LEU A 40 0.60 -8.55 0.98
CA LEU A 40 -0.85 -8.55 1.11
C LEU A 40 -1.45 -9.74 0.38
N LEU A 41 -2.37 -10.44 1.02
CA LEU A 41 -3.27 -11.41 0.40
C LEU A 41 -4.69 -10.86 0.50
N VAL A 42 -5.22 -10.39 -0.62
CA VAL A 42 -6.48 -9.62 -0.67
C VAL A 42 -7.43 -10.17 -1.72
N PRO A 43 -8.76 -10.03 -1.57
CA PRO A 43 -9.74 -10.58 -2.52
C PRO A 43 -9.67 -9.93 -3.91
N ARG A 44 -9.13 -8.70 -3.98
CA ARG A 44 -8.76 -7.99 -5.20
C ARG A 44 -7.53 -7.13 -4.93
N LEU A 45 -6.78 -6.79 -5.97
CA LEU A 45 -5.67 -5.85 -5.88
C LEU A 45 -6.15 -4.45 -5.47
N LEU A 46 -5.28 -3.72 -4.77
CA LEU A 46 -5.47 -2.30 -4.49
C LEU A 46 -5.27 -1.50 -5.78
N THR A 47 -6.16 -0.56 -6.05
CA THR A 47 -6.03 0.39 -7.16
C THR A 47 -4.93 1.42 -6.87
N ASP A 48 -4.46 2.10 -7.90
CA ASP A 48 -3.47 3.19 -7.75
C ASP A 48 -3.95 4.27 -6.78
N GLU A 49 -5.23 4.66 -6.82
CA GLU A 49 -5.80 5.65 -5.90
C GLU A 49 -5.76 5.19 -4.44
N GLU A 50 -6.05 3.91 -4.19
CA GLU A 50 -5.97 3.29 -2.88
C GLU A 50 -4.53 3.27 -2.36
N GLN A 51 -3.58 2.90 -3.22
CA GLN A 51 -2.16 2.92 -2.89
C GLN A 51 -1.68 4.35 -2.60
N ILE A 52 -2.08 5.36 -3.39
CA ILE A 52 -1.72 6.77 -3.15
C ILE A 52 -2.20 7.25 -1.77
N LYS A 53 -3.40 6.86 -1.33
CA LYS A 53 -3.92 7.20 0.02
C LYS A 53 -3.07 6.61 1.14
N LEU A 54 -2.44 5.47 0.89
CA LEU A 54 -1.59 4.75 1.84
C LEU A 54 -0.17 5.30 1.92
N GLN A 55 0.29 5.99 0.88
CA GLN A 55 1.62 6.59 0.88
C GLN A 55 1.74 7.55 2.06
N ARG A 56 2.87 7.46 2.76
CA ARG A 56 3.25 8.46 3.76
C ARG A 56 3.22 9.81 3.05
N THR A 57 2.39 10.72 3.53
CA THR A 57 2.15 12.06 2.98
C THR A 57 3.38 12.97 3.09
N GLU A 58 4.57 12.38 3.25
CA GLU A 58 5.88 13.04 3.37
C GLU A 58 6.72 12.94 2.09
N PHE A 59 6.19 12.36 1.00
CA PHE A 59 6.75 12.55 -0.34
C PHE A 59 6.09 13.71 -1.10
N HIS A 60 5.71 14.77 -0.38
CA HIS A 60 5.69 16.10 -0.99
C HIS A 60 7.05 16.76 -0.74
N GLN A 61 8.10 16.35 -1.47
CA GLN A 61 9.17 17.26 -1.87
C GLN A 61 10.18 16.63 -2.85
N HIS A 62 10.27 17.28 -4.03
CA HIS A 62 11.32 17.25 -5.08
C HIS A 62 11.40 15.97 -5.94
N TYR A 63 11.17 16.01 -7.27
CA TYR A 63 11.57 17.01 -8.26
C TYR A 63 10.54 17.15 -9.41
N PRO A 64 10.36 18.35 -10.00
CA PRO A 64 9.92 18.44 -11.39
C PRO A 64 10.98 17.76 -12.27
N VAL A 65 10.58 16.85 -13.14
CA VAL A 65 11.42 16.42 -14.25
C VAL A 65 11.56 17.66 -15.16
N GLU A 66 12.66 18.41 -14.98
CA GLU A 66 13.08 19.38 -15.98
C GLU A 66 13.37 18.62 -17.29
N GLN A 67 12.82 19.19 -18.35
CA GLN A 67 12.91 18.72 -19.72
C GLN A 67 14.35 18.82 -20.22
N TYR A 68 14.78 17.83 -21.01
CA TYR A 68 15.93 17.94 -21.91
C TYR A 68 15.44 17.99 -23.36
#